data_AF-A0A7C3HHM2-F1
#
_entry.id   AF-A0A7C3HHM2-F1
#
_cell.length_a   1.000
_cell.length_b   1.000
_cell.length_c   1.000
_cell.angle_alpha   90.00
_cell.angle_beta   90.00
_cell.angle_gamma   90.00
#
_symmetry.space_group_name_H-M   'P 1'
#
loop_
_entity.id
_entity.type
_entity.pdbx_description
1 polymer ?
#
loop_
_entity_poly.entity_id
_entity_poly.type
_entity_poly.pdbx_seq_one_letter_code
_entity_poly.pdbx_strand_id
1 'polypeptide(L)'
;MESSQRTRALRRMARELFLSGVRAVAADQAVIRSLRLEGRTIRVGSRRWTLPGDGRVWIVGAGKASGAMASAAELSLREVVAGGWVNVKDGHLAPTERVVLHEASHPLPDERGLAGAEKILQIARQAKPQDLLLCLFSGGGSALLPAPVEGVTLADKQLVTDLLLRSGATIDEINCVRKHISKVKGGQLARA
;
A
#
# COMPACT_ATOMS: atom_id res chain seq x y z
N MET A 1 24.98 -24.07 -37.20
CA MET A 1 23.87 -24.55 -36.33
C MET A 1 24.16 -24.40 -34.84
N GLU A 2 25.37 -24.73 -34.37
CA GLU A 2 25.76 -24.73 -32.95
C GLU A 2 25.70 -23.36 -32.25
N SER A 3 26.13 -22.28 -32.93
CA SER A 3 26.04 -20.89 -32.43
C SER A 3 24.59 -20.45 -32.15
N SER A 4 23.61 -20.93 -32.92
CA SER A 4 22.18 -20.63 -32.75
C SER A 4 21.58 -21.36 -31.53
N GLN A 5 22.06 -22.58 -31.22
CA GLN A 5 21.62 -23.31 -30.03
C GLN A 5 22.21 -22.71 -28.75
N ARG A 6 23.51 -22.35 -28.77
CA ARG A 6 24.16 -21.67 -27.65
C ARG A 6 23.49 -20.33 -27.32
N THR A 7 23.17 -19.52 -28.33
CA THR A 7 22.46 -18.25 -28.15
C THR A 7 21.07 -18.44 -27.55
N ARG A 8 20.32 -19.48 -27.98
CA ARG A 8 19.01 -19.81 -27.39
C ARG A 8 19.11 -20.25 -25.93
N ALA A 9 20.11 -21.06 -25.58
CA ALA A 9 20.34 -21.49 -24.20
C ALA A 9 20.68 -20.31 -23.28
N LEU A 10 21.60 -19.43 -23.69
CA LEU A 10 21.96 -18.23 -22.93
C LEU A 10 20.76 -17.28 -22.75
N ARG A 11 19.94 -17.09 -23.79
CA ARG A 11 18.72 -16.28 -23.69
C ARG A 11 17.72 -16.86 -22.67
N ARG A 12 17.55 -18.19 -22.67
CA ARG A 12 16.69 -18.87 -21.69
C ARG A 12 17.20 -18.65 -20.27
N MET A 13 18.49 -18.89 -20.04
CA MET A 13 19.12 -18.66 -18.74
C MET A 13 18.97 -17.20 -18.27
N ALA A 14 19.25 -16.22 -19.14
CA ALA A 14 19.09 -14.81 -18.80
C ALA A 14 17.65 -14.46 -18.41
N ARG A 15 16.66 -15.01 -19.14
CA ARG A 15 15.24 -14.84 -18.81
C ARG A 15 14.88 -15.49 -17.48
N GLU A 16 15.38 -16.69 -17.20
CA GLU A 16 15.14 -17.39 -15.93
C GLU A 16 15.72 -16.62 -14.74
N LEU A 17 16.96 -16.12 -14.85
CA LEU A 17 17.59 -15.29 -13.83
C LEU A 17 16.80 -14.00 -13.59
N PHE A 18 16.41 -13.29 -14.66
CA PHE A 18 15.59 -12.09 -14.58
C PHE A 18 14.26 -12.36 -13.87
N LEU A 19 13.52 -13.39 -14.31
CA LEU A 19 12.22 -13.74 -13.73
C LEU A 19 12.34 -14.20 -12.27
N SER A 20 13.43 -14.89 -11.92
CA SER A 20 13.71 -15.23 -10.52
C SER A 20 13.94 -13.98 -9.67
N GLY A 21 14.66 -12.99 -10.19
CA GLY A 21 14.79 -11.67 -9.56
C GLY A 21 13.45 -10.97 -9.37
N VAL A 22 12.60 -10.93 -10.41
CA VAL A 22 11.25 -10.34 -10.34
C VAL A 22 10.37 -11.06 -9.30
N ARG A 23 10.36 -12.41 -9.29
CA ARG A 23 9.61 -13.20 -8.30
C ARG A 23 10.11 -12.97 -6.88
N ALA A 24 11.43 -12.82 -6.69
CA ALA A 24 12.01 -12.59 -5.38
C ALA A 24 11.50 -11.27 -4.77
N VAL A 25 11.18 -10.26 -5.58
CA VAL A 25 10.66 -8.96 -5.12
C VAL A 25 9.15 -8.80 -5.34
N ALA A 26 8.44 -9.86 -5.72
CA ALA A 26 6.99 -9.83 -5.86
C ALA A 26 6.33 -9.51 -4.50
N ALA A 27 5.36 -8.59 -4.51
CA ALA A 27 4.87 -7.95 -3.30
C ALA A 27 4.09 -8.91 -2.38
N ASP A 28 3.31 -9.81 -2.97
CA ASP A 28 2.67 -10.95 -2.29
C ASP A 28 3.70 -11.84 -1.61
N GLN A 29 4.75 -12.23 -2.33
CA GLN A 29 5.82 -13.09 -1.81
C GLN A 29 6.62 -12.39 -0.70
N ALA A 30 6.84 -11.08 -0.82
CA ALA A 30 7.46 -10.28 0.22
C ALA A 30 6.63 -10.28 1.51
N VAL A 31 5.31 -10.14 1.41
CA VAL A 31 4.39 -10.25 2.56
C VAL A 31 4.43 -11.66 3.15
N ILE A 32 4.23 -12.70 2.34
CA ILE A 32 4.21 -14.11 2.81
C ILE A 32 5.51 -14.48 3.55
N ARG A 33 6.66 -14.00 3.09
CA ARG A 33 7.95 -14.29 3.75
C ARG A 33 8.12 -13.52 5.05
N SER A 34 7.61 -12.30 5.14
CA SER A 34 7.87 -11.41 6.27
C SER A 34 6.79 -11.45 7.35
N LEU A 35 5.54 -11.76 6.99
CA LEU A 35 4.36 -11.70 7.86
C LEU A 35 3.88 -13.10 8.22
N ARG A 36 3.83 -13.41 9.52
CA ARG A 36 3.26 -14.68 10.03
C ARG A 36 2.42 -14.47 11.27
N LEU A 37 1.43 -15.33 11.44
CA LEU A 37 0.66 -15.49 12.66
C LEU A 37 1.11 -16.75 13.40
N GLU A 38 1.49 -16.61 14.66
CA GLU A 38 1.90 -17.70 15.56
C GLU A 38 0.98 -17.63 16.80
N GLY A 39 -0.12 -18.38 16.77
CA GLY A 39 -1.21 -18.23 17.73
C GLY A 39 -1.85 -16.83 17.60
N ARG A 40 -1.69 -15.99 18.62
CA ARG A 40 -2.12 -14.58 18.60
C ARG A 40 -0.98 -13.58 18.36
N THR A 41 0.22 -14.07 18.09
CA THR A 41 1.40 -13.22 17.87
C THR A 41 1.62 -13.01 16.37
N ILE A 42 1.62 -11.75 15.96
CA ILE A 42 1.95 -11.33 14.60
C ILE A 42 3.44 -11.04 14.54
N ARG A 43 4.13 -11.69 13.62
CA ARG A 43 5.55 -11.46 13.34
C ARG A 43 5.70 -10.76 12.00
N VAL A 44 6.42 -9.63 11.99
CA VAL A 44 6.84 -8.93 10.77
C VAL A 44 8.37 -8.82 10.78
N GLY A 45 9.03 -9.66 9.99
CA GLY A 45 10.49 -9.80 10.03
C GLY A 45 10.95 -10.21 11.44
N SER A 46 11.78 -9.38 12.08
CA SER A 46 12.26 -9.59 13.44
C SER A 46 11.32 -9.04 14.53
N ARG A 47 10.32 -8.23 14.17
CA ARG A 47 9.42 -7.60 15.13
C ARG A 47 8.20 -8.48 15.41
N ARG A 48 7.69 -8.41 16.63
CA ARG A 48 6.57 -9.23 17.10
C ARG A 48 5.58 -8.37 17.89
N TRP A 49 4.30 -8.62 17.69
CA TRP A 49 3.19 -8.01 18.42
C TRP A 49 2.19 -9.08 18.80
N THR A 50 1.89 -9.23 20.09
CA THR A 50 0.86 -10.16 20.56
C THR A 50 -0.45 -9.41 20.73
N LEU A 51 -1.49 -9.86 20.03
CA LEU A 51 -2.82 -9.26 20.14
C LEU A 51 -3.44 -9.59 21.50
N PRO A 52 -3.72 -8.59 22.36
CA PRO A 52 -4.35 -8.84 23.65
C PRO A 52 -5.81 -9.26 23.46
N GLY A 53 -6.31 -10.13 24.35
CA GLY A 53 -7.73 -10.49 24.44
C GLY A 53 -8.38 -10.83 23.11
N ASP A 54 -9.41 -10.08 22.74
CA ASP A 54 -10.18 -10.19 21.50
C ASP A 54 -9.67 -9.29 20.37
N GLY A 55 -8.52 -8.64 20.55
CA GLY A 55 -7.91 -7.73 19.58
C GLY A 55 -7.80 -8.31 18.18
N ARG A 56 -8.02 -7.45 17.18
CA ARG A 56 -8.09 -7.81 15.77
C ARG A 56 -7.08 -7.02 14.93
N VAL A 57 -6.91 -7.44 13.69
CA VAL A 57 -6.10 -6.73 12.70
C VAL A 57 -6.98 -6.01 11.70
N TRP A 58 -6.77 -4.71 11.57
CA TRP A 58 -7.32 -3.90 10.50
C TRP A 58 -6.25 -3.70 9.43
N ILE A 59 -6.57 -4.00 8.17
CA ILE A 59 -5.62 -3.84 7.06
C ILE A 59 -5.99 -2.59 6.27
N VAL A 60 -5.08 -1.62 6.21
CA VAL A 60 -5.25 -0.41 5.41
C VAL A 60 -4.06 -0.21 4.48
N GLY A 61 -4.21 0.58 3.43
CA GLY A 61 -3.08 0.80 2.54
C GLY A 61 -3.40 1.57 1.29
N ALA A 62 -2.34 1.89 0.54
CA ALA A 62 -2.48 2.47 -0.78
C ALA A 62 -1.25 2.20 -1.65
N GLY A 63 -1.47 1.91 -2.93
CA GLY A 63 -0.39 1.74 -3.91
C GLY A 63 -0.68 0.70 -4.98
N LYS A 64 0.15 0.68 -6.02
CA LYS A 64 0.00 -0.23 -7.17
C LYS A 64 0.14 -1.70 -6.80
N ALA A 65 0.99 -2.04 -5.83
CA ALA A 65 1.19 -3.41 -5.37
C ALA A 65 0.35 -3.75 -4.13
N SER A 66 -0.36 -2.78 -3.55
CA SER A 66 -1.03 -2.94 -2.27
C SER A 66 -2.19 -3.92 -2.32
N GLY A 67 -2.82 -4.15 -3.48
CA GLY A 67 -3.83 -5.20 -3.66
C GLY A 67 -3.27 -6.61 -3.45
N ALA A 68 -2.15 -6.93 -4.12
CA ALA A 68 -1.46 -8.20 -3.94
C ALA A 68 -0.92 -8.36 -2.51
N MET A 69 -0.41 -7.28 -1.90
CA MET A 69 0.02 -7.29 -0.51
C MET A 69 -1.15 -7.56 0.45
N ALA A 70 -2.32 -6.96 0.21
CA ALA A 70 -3.50 -7.12 1.04
C ALA A 70 -4.05 -8.55 0.97
N SER A 71 -4.13 -9.12 -0.25
CA SER A 71 -4.50 -10.53 -0.46
C SER A 71 -3.59 -11.48 0.32
N ALA A 72 -2.27 -11.31 0.20
CA ALA A 72 -1.30 -12.10 0.93
C ALA A 72 -1.40 -11.91 2.46
N ALA A 73 -1.55 -10.67 2.93
CA ALA A 73 -1.64 -10.36 4.35
C ALA A 73 -2.92 -10.93 4.99
N GLU A 74 -4.05 -10.81 4.30
CA GLU A 74 -5.31 -11.37 4.75
C GLU A 74 -5.25 -12.89 4.86
N LEU A 75 -4.62 -13.57 3.90
CA LEU A 75 -4.42 -15.01 3.95
C LEU A 75 -3.50 -15.39 5.13
N SER A 76 -2.38 -14.69 5.31
CA SER A 76 -1.41 -14.96 6.38
C SER A 76 -1.96 -14.71 7.79
N LEU A 77 -2.95 -13.81 7.94
CA LEU A 77 -3.53 -13.41 9.22
C LEU A 77 -5.01 -13.79 9.37
N ARG A 78 -5.49 -14.73 8.55
CA ARG A 78 -6.92 -15.04 8.35
C ARG A 78 -7.74 -15.16 9.63
N GLU A 79 -7.17 -15.66 10.72
CA GLU A 79 -7.92 -15.86 11.98
C GLU A 79 -8.23 -14.56 12.73
N VAL A 80 -7.38 -13.53 12.57
CA VAL A 80 -7.41 -12.29 13.38
C VAL A 80 -7.83 -11.04 12.59
N VAL A 81 -7.92 -11.11 11.27
CA VAL A 81 -8.35 -9.97 10.44
C VAL A 81 -9.81 -9.61 10.73
N ALA A 82 -10.06 -8.36 11.11
CA ALA A 82 -11.41 -7.79 11.24
C ALA A 82 -11.97 -7.31 9.89
N GLY A 83 -11.11 -6.78 9.04
CA GLY A 83 -11.48 -6.19 7.75
C GLY A 83 -10.45 -5.16 7.33
N GLY A 84 -10.79 -4.33 6.35
CA GLY A 84 -9.85 -3.33 5.86
C GLY A 84 -10.31 -2.54 4.65
N TRP A 85 -9.50 -1.55 4.29
CA TRP A 85 -9.69 -0.75 3.09
C TRP A 85 -8.34 -0.39 2.47
N VAL A 86 -8.13 -0.76 1.20
CA VAL A 86 -6.88 -0.52 0.49
C VAL A 86 -7.16 0.12 -0.86
N ASN A 87 -6.63 1.31 -1.08
CA ASN A 87 -6.75 1.99 -2.37
C ASN A 87 -5.69 1.46 -3.35
N VAL A 88 -6.15 0.98 -4.50
CA VAL A 88 -5.30 0.45 -5.57
C VAL A 88 -5.53 1.23 -6.86
N LYS A 89 -4.58 1.15 -7.78
CA LYS A 89 -4.77 1.71 -9.12
C LYS A 89 -5.81 0.87 -9.87
N ASP A 90 -6.59 1.50 -10.74
CA ASP A 90 -7.43 0.80 -11.73
C ASP A 90 -6.68 -0.39 -12.38
N GLY A 91 -7.35 -1.56 -12.42
CA GLY A 91 -6.82 -2.82 -12.92
C GLY A 91 -5.87 -3.57 -11.97
N HIS A 92 -5.76 -3.17 -10.70
CA HIS A 92 -4.85 -3.79 -9.71
C HIS A 92 -5.59 -4.46 -8.54
N LEU A 93 -6.82 -4.91 -8.77
CA LEU A 93 -7.55 -5.77 -7.85
C LEU A 93 -6.83 -7.11 -7.66
N ALA A 94 -7.05 -7.72 -6.50
CA ALA A 94 -6.58 -9.04 -6.12
C ALA A 94 -7.65 -9.74 -5.26
N PRO A 95 -7.60 -11.06 -5.06
CA PRO A 95 -8.59 -11.77 -4.27
C PRO A 95 -8.47 -11.40 -2.78
N THR A 96 -9.54 -10.85 -2.22
CA THR A 96 -9.70 -10.61 -0.77
C THR A 96 -11.12 -10.98 -0.36
N GLU A 97 -11.30 -11.36 0.91
CA GLU A 97 -12.58 -11.75 1.49
C GLU A 97 -13.16 -10.70 2.44
N ARG A 98 -12.32 -10.09 3.29
CA ARG A 98 -12.73 -9.11 4.32
C ARG A 98 -12.16 -7.72 4.08
N VAL A 99 -11.01 -7.62 3.39
CA VAL A 99 -10.42 -6.34 3.00
C VAL A 99 -11.05 -5.85 1.70
N VAL A 100 -11.57 -4.63 1.72
CA VAL A 100 -12.08 -3.97 0.51
C VAL A 100 -10.91 -3.40 -0.28
N LEU A 101 -10.75 -3.83 -1.53
CA LEU A 101 -9.86 -3.19 -2.50
C LEU A 101 -10.65 -2.16 -3.29
N HIS A 102 -10.21 -0.91 -3.26
CA HIS A 102 -10.90 0.21 -3.88
C HIS A 102 -10.05 0.82 -4.98
N GLU A 103 -10.55 0.79 -6.22
CA GLU A 103 -9.84 1.34 -7.37
C GLU A 103 -9.96 2.86 -7.44
N ALA A 104 -8.83 3.52 -7.68
CA ALA A 104 -8.72 4.96 -7.83
C ALA A 104 -7.69 5.33 -8.90
N SER A 105 -7.74 6.59 -9.35
CA SER A 105 -6.86 7.07 -10.42
C SER A 105 -5.41 7.24 -9.97
N HIS A 106 -4.49 6.93 -10.87
CA HIS A 106 -3.07 7.20 -10.77
C HIS A 106 -2.49 7.39 -12.19
N PRO A 107 -1.72 8.45 -12.47
CA PRO A 107 -0.90 9.21 -11.50
C PRO A 107 -1.56 10.44 -10.89
N LEU A 108 -2.71 10.90 -11.38
CA LEU A 108 -3.43 12.03 -10.83
C LEU A 108 -4.48 11.54 -9.82
N PRO A 109 -4.56 12.12 -8.61
CA PRO A 109 -5.57 11.73 -7.64
C PRO A 109 -6.98 12.12 -8.12
N ASP A 110 -8.00 11.37 -7.73
CA ASP A 110 -9.42 11.63 -8.05
C ASP A 110 -10.33 11.48 -6.82
N GLU A 111 -11.62 11.73 -7.01
CA GLU A 111 -12.63 11.66 -5.94
C GLU A 111 -12.77 10.24 -5.34
N ARG A 112 -12.53 9.20 -6.15
CA ARG A 112 -12.51 7.80 -5.66
C ARG A 112 -11.35 7.60 -4.67
N GLY A 113 -10.17 8.09 -5.03
CA GLY A 113 -9.02 8.13 -4.12
C GLY A 113 -9.34 8.87 -2.82
N LEU A 114 -10.02 10.02 -2.90
CA LEU A 114 -10.42 10.81 -1.73
C LEU A 114 -11.36 10.03 -0.83
N ALA A 115 -12.45 9.49 -1.38
CA ALA A 115 -13.41 8.67 -0.64
C ALA A 115 -12.74 7.48 0.05
N GLY A 116 -11.84 6.78 -0.64
CA GLY A 116 -11.09 5.69 -0.05
C GLY A 116 -10.12 6.14 1.06
N ALA A 117 -9.51 7.31 0.92
CA ALA A 117 -8.65 7.88 1.96
C ALA A 117 -9.44 8.24 3.23
N GLU A 118 -10.68 8.72 3.08
CA GLU A 118 -11.60 8.96 4.20
C GLU A 118 -11.99 7.67 4.90
N LYS A 119 -12.26 6.59 4.17
CA LYS A 119 -12.52 5.26 4.74
C LYS A 119 -11.33 4.72 5.53
N ILE A 120 -10.12 4.85 4.98
CA ILE A 120 -8.89 4.46 5.69
C ILE A 120 -8.71 5.25 6.99
N LEU A 121 -8.95 6.56 6.95
CA LEU A 121 -8.85 7.42 8.13
C LEU A 121 -9.93 7.10 9.18
N GLN A 122 -11.14 6.75 8.72
CA GLN A 122 -12.22 6.29 9.59
C GLN A 122 -11.83 4.99 10.31
N ILE A 123 -11.27 4.00 9.59
CA ILE A 123 -10.81 2.74 10.20
C ILE A 123 -9.73 3.03 11.25
N ALA A 124 -8.75 3.88 10.94
CA ALA A 124 -7.69 4.23 11.89
C ALA A 124 -8.25 4.84 13.18
N ARG A 125 -9.18 5.79 13.08
CA ARG A 125 -9.83 6.46 14.23
C ARG A 125 -10.70 5.53 15.09
N GLN A 126 -11.28 4.51 14.47
CA GLN A 126 -12.19 3.57 15.14
C GLN A 126 -11.46 2.35 15.70
N ALA A 127 -10.19 2.15 15.36
CA ALA A 127 -9.38 1.06 15.88
C ALA A 127 -9.25 1.17 17.40
N LYS A 128 -9.46 0.05 18.09
CA LYS A 128 -9.39 0.00 19.56
C LYS A 128 -7.93 -0.11 20.02
N PRO A 129 -7.61 0.21 21.29
CA PRO A 129 -6.26 0.03 21.83
C PRO A 129 -5.73 -1.41 21.76
N GLN A 130 -6.61 -2.41 21.75
CA GLN A 130 -6.24 -3.82 21.57
C GLN A 130 -6.00 -4.25 20.12
N ASP A 131 -6.40 -3.43 19.15
CA ASP A 131 -6.29 -3.76 17.74
C ASP A 131 -4.92 -3.38 17.18
N LEU A 132 -4.56 -4.02 16.07
CA LEU A 132 -3.38 -3.67 15.29
C LEU A 132 -3.80 -3.17 13.90
N LEU A 133 -3.31 -1.98 13.52
CA LEU A 133 -3.49 -1.43 12.19
C LEU A 133 -2.29 -1.78 11.30
N LEU A 134 -2.48 -2.75 10.40
CA LEU A 134 -1.47 -3.14 9.42
C LEU A 134 -1.56 -2.25 8.18
N CYS A 135 -0.55 -1.41 7.97
CA CYS A 135 -0.51 -0.45 6.88
C CYS A 135 0.35 -0.94 5.69
N LEU A 136 -0.26 -1.17 4.53
CA LEU A 136 0.35 -1.73 3.32
C LEU A 136 0.55 -0.66 2.23
N PHE A 137 1.75 -0.08 2.18
CA PHE A 137 2.09 0.96 1.21
C PHE A 137 3.02 0.47 0.11
N SER A 138 2.77 0.94 -1.10
CA SER A 138 3.65 0.75 -2.26
C SER A 138 3.67 1.99 -3.16
N GLY A 139 4.44 1.95 -4.24
CA GLY A 139 4.55 3.06 -5.18
C GLY A 139 3.17 3.49 -5.73
N GLY A 140 2.94 4.79 -5.80
CA GLY A 140 1.68 5.40 -6.23
C GLY A 140 0.73 5.81 -5.11
N GLY A 141 1.02 5.47 -3.84
CA GLY A 141 0.19 5.88 -2.69
C GLY A 141 -0.02 7.39 -2.55
N SER A 142 0.86 8.21 -3.11
CA SER A 142 0.72 9.66 -3.15
C SER A 142 -0.56 10.15 -3.86
N ALA A 143 -0.92 9.52 -4.98
CA ALA A 143 -2.11 9.83 -5.76
C ALA A 143 -3.31 9.00 -5.30
N LEU A 144 -3.08 7.76 -4.86
CA LEU A 144 -4.12 6.83 -4.43
C LEU A 144 -4.64 7.11 -3.01
N LEU A 145 -3.93 7.91 -2.21
CA LEU A 145 -4.36 8.30 -0.87
C LEU A 145 -4.38 9.84 -0.69
N PRO A 146 -5.19 10.56 -1.48
CA PRO A 146 -5.36 11.99 -1.33
C PRO A 146 -6.32 12.27 -0.16
N ALA A 147 -5.81 12.84 0.93
CA ALA A 147 -6.65 13.32 2.02
C ALA A 147 -6.28 14.79 2.30
N PRO A 148 -6.98 15.78 1.71
CA PRO A 148 -6.77 17.18 2.03
C PRO A 148 -7.15 17.51 3.47
N VAL A 149 -6.50 18.54 4.03
CA VAL A 149 -6.92 19.16 5.30
C VAL A 149 -8.20 19.97 5.10
N GLU A 150 -8.82 20.38 6.20
CA GLU A 150 -9.98 21.28 6.15
C GLU A 150 -9.62 22.59 5.45
N GLY A 151 -10.55 23.15 4.66
CA GLY A 151 -10.33 24.34 3.86
C GLY A 151 -9.51 24.14 2.58
N VAL A 152 -9.03 22.93 2.29
CA VAL A 152 -8.31 22.59 1.05
C VAL A 152 -9.12 21.57 0.28
N THR A 153 -9.39 21.82 -1.01
CA THR A 153 -10.08 20.87 -1.89
C THR A 153 -9.12 19.87 -2.53
N LEU A 154 -9.66 18.82 -3.15
CA LEU A 154 -8.84 17.92 -3.97
C LEU A 154 -8.19 18.66 -5.14
N ALA A 155 -8.94 19.55 -5.79
CA ALA A 155 -8.47 20.39 -6.89
C ALA A 155 -7.30 21.28 -6.44
N ASP A 156 -7.36 21.88 -5.24
CA ASP A 156 -6.26 22.67 -4.70
C ASP A 156 -4.99 21.83 -4.53
N LYS A 157 -5.11 20.60 -4.02
CA LYS A 157 -3.95 19.69 -3.92
C LYS A 157 -3.35 19.35 -5.28
N GLN A 158 -4.20 19.13 -6.29
CA GLN A 158 -3.76 18.86 -7.66
C GLN A 158 -3.01 20.07 -8.23
N LEU A 159 -3.61 21.26 -8.10
CA LEU A 159 -3.04 22.52 -8.58
C LEU A 159 -1.69 22.82 -7.91
N VAL A 160 -1.61 22.75 -6.58
CA VAL A 160 -0.35 22.96 -5.85
C VAL A 160 0.73 21.97 -6.32
N THR A 161 0.35 20.70 -6.53
CA THR A 161 1.31 19.69 -7.00
C THR A 161 1.81 20.00 -8.42
N ASP A 162 0.92 20.40 -9.33
CA ASP A 162 1.28 20.77 -10.71
C ASP A 162 2.17 22.02 -10.73
N LEU A 163 1.84 23.06 -9.96
CA LEU A 163 2.64 24.28 -9.88
C LEU A 163 4.06 24.02 -9.37
N LEU A 164 4.22 23.19 -8.33
CA LEU A 164 5.55 22.84 -7.80
C LEU A 164 6.37 22.00 -8.78
N LEU A 165 5.73 21.09 -9.52
CA LEU A 165 6.42 20.32 -10.56
C LEU A 165 6.89 21.24 -11.69
N ARG A 166 6.04 22.17 -12.14
CA ARG A 166 6.39 23.13 -13.19
C ARG A 166 7.46 24.13 -12.77
N SER A 167 7.54 24.46 -11.49
CA SER A 167 8.59 25.34 -10.97
C SER A 167 9.95 24.64 -10.82
N GLY A 168 10.04 23.33 -11.12
CA GLY A 168 11.27 22.56 -10.96
C GLY A 168 11.61 22.24 -9.50
N ALA A 169 10.63 22.29 -8.59
CA ALA A 169 10.85 21.91 -7.20
C ALA A 169 11.31 20.45 -7.10
N THR A 170 12.21 20.18 -6.17
CA THR A 170 12.68 18.83 -5.87
C THR A 170 11.57 17.98 -5.25
N ILE A 171 11.72 16.66 -5.29
CA ILE A 171 10.75 15.74 -4.68
C ILE A 171 10.59 15.97 -3.17
N ASP A 172 11.66 16.40 -2.49
CA ASP A 172 11.64 16.67 -1.06
C ASP A 172 10.88 17.97 -0.73
N GLU A 173 11.06 19.02 -1.52
CA GLU A 173 10.29 20.27 -1.41
C GLU A 173 8.81 20.04 -1.69
N ILE A 174 8.49 19.31 -2.77
CA ILE A 174 7.11 18.92 -3.10
C ILE A 174 6.49 18.14 -1.95
N ASN A 175 7.20 17.17 -1.40
CA ASN A 175 6.70 16.37 -0.28
C ASN A 175 6.62 17.17 1.03
N CYS A 176 7.48 18.17 1.22
CA CYS A 176 7.39 19.09 2.35
C CYS A 176 6.03 19.79 2.34
N VAL A 177 5.66 20.44 1.24
CA VAL A 177 4.36 21.11 1.10
C VAL A 177 3.20 20.11 1.21
N ARG A 178 3.26 19.00 0.46
CA ARG A 178 2.15 18.02 0.39
C ARG A 178 1.82 17.37 1.73
N LYS A 179 2.78 17.24 2.65
CA LYS A 179 2.53 16.73 4.01
C LYS A 179 1.70 17.72 4.83
N HIS A 180 1.96 19.02 4.73
CA HIS A 180 1.26 20.06 5.51
C HIS A 180 -0.18 20.26 5.08
N ILE A 181 -0.49 20.00 3.80
CA ILE A 181 -1.86 20.07 3.29
C ILE A 181 -2.58 18.71 3.32
N SER A 182 -2.17 17.75 4.16
CA SER A 182 -2.76 16.41 4.19
C SER A 182 -3.10 15.86 5.57
N LYS A 183 -4.29 15.24 5.69
CA LYS A 183 -4.75 14.53 6.90
C LYS A 183 -4.07 13.19 7.18
N VAL A 184 -3.35 12.61 6.21
CA VAL A 184 -2.78 11.24 6.33
C VAL A 184 -1.27 11.19 6.14
N LYS A 185 -0.68 12.15 5.43
CA LYS A 185 0.77 12.17 5.14
C LYS A 185 1.54 12.79 6.31
N GLY A 186 2.86 12.60 6.34
CA GLY A 186 3.70 13.18 7.39
C GLY A 186 3.44 12.60 8.78
N GLY A 187 3.08 11.31 8.86
CA GLY A 187 2.78 10.63 10.13
C GLY A 187 1.37 10.86 10.67
N GLN A 188 0.54 11.66 10.00
CA GLN A 188 -0.81 11.99 10.49
C GLN A 188 -1.75 10.78 10.53
N LEU A 189 -1.61 9.82 9.61
CA LEU A 189 -2.39 8.57 9.69
C LEU A 189 -2.06 7.76 10.97
N ALA A 190 -0.81 7.79 11.43
CA ALA A 190 -0.42 7.08 12.65
C ALA A 190 -0.86 7.81 13.94
N ARG A 191 -1.27 9.08 13.83
CA ARG A 191 -1.82 9.88 14.94
C ARG A 191 -3.35 9.81 15.03
N ALA A 192 -3.99 9.29 13.98
CA ALA A 192 -5.44 9.30 13.82
C ALA A 192 -6.15 8.38 14.81
#